data_AF-A0A835ZBS9-F1
#
_entry.id   AF-A0A835ZBS9-F1
#
_cell.length_a   1.000
_cell.length_b   1.000
_cell.length_c   1.000
_cell.angle_alpha   90.00
_cell.angle_beta   90.00
_cell.angle_gamma   90.00
#
_symmetry.space_group_name_H-M   'P 1'
#
loop_
_entity.id
_entity.type
_entity.pdbx_description
1 polymer ?
#
loop_
_entity_poly.entity_id
_entity_poly.type
_entity_poly.pdbx_seq_one_letter_code
_entity_poly.pdbx_strand_id
1 'polypeptide(L)' 'LRRVFGHGAFREGQLWAIERVLAGRSTLLVQATGAGKSLAYQLPALLLPGLTVVVSPLVSLMEDQV' A
#
# COMPACT_ATOMS: atom_id res chain seq x y z
N LEU A 1 5.29 10.44 -2.65
CA LEU A 1 4.49 10.03 -3.82
C LEU A 1 5.26 10.19 -5.15
N ARG A 2 5.45 11.39 -5.69
CA ARG A 2 6.14 11.61 -6.98
C ARG A 2 7.57 11.04 -7.09
N ARG A 3 8.43 11.27 -6.10
CA ARG A 3 9.86 10.90 -6.17
C ARG A 3 10.13 9.39 -6.09
N VAL A 4 9.31 8.66 -5.34
CA VAL A 4 9.52 7.22 -5.05
C VAL A 4 8.59 6.35 -5.91
N PHE A 5 7.33 6.77 -6.07
CA PHE A 5 6.30 5.97 -6.74
C PHE A 5 5.91 6.52 -8.12
N GLY A 6 6.44 7.67 -8.55
CA GLY A 6 6.11 8.26 -9.85
C GLY A 6 4.66 8.75 -10.01
N HIS A 7 3.83 8.69 -8.97
CA HIS A 7 2.42 9.09 -9.06
C HIS A 7 2.19 10.57 -8.75
N GLY A 8 1.34 11.22 -9.55
CA GLY A 8 0.97 12.63 -9.39
C GLY A 8 0.02 12.90 -8.22
N ALA A 9 -0.90 11.97 -7.96
CA ALA A 9 -1.91 12.03 -6.91
C ALA A 9 -2.30 10.62 -6.44
N PHE A 10 -2.98 10.53 -5.30
CA PHE A 10 -3.60 9.29 -4.84
C PHE A 10 -4.83 8.96 -5.69
N ARG A 11 -5.06 7.68 -5.93
CA ARG A 11 -6.32 7.16 -6.45
C ARG A 11 -7.34 7.04 -5.32
N GLU A 12 -8.60 6.88 -5.69
CA GLU A 12 -9.72 6.75 -4.76
C GLU A 12 -9.46 5.69 -3.68
N GLY A 13 -9.76 6.02 -2.43
CA GLY A 13 -9.62 5.12 -1.28
C GLY A 13 -8.18 4.92 -0.77
N GLN A 14 -7.14 5.19 -1.56
CA GLN A 14 -5.75 4.99 -1.14
C GLN A 14 -5.36 5.90 0.04
N LEU A 15 -5.61 7.21 -0.09
CA LEU A 15 -5.25 8.18 0.95
C LEU A 15 -5.94 7.84 2.27
N TRP A 16 -7.24 7.55 2.22
CA TRP A 16 -8.02 7.14 3.39
C TRP A 16 -7.42 5.89 4.07
N ALA A 17 -7.08 4.87 3.30
CA ALA A 17 -6.51 3.65 3.86
C ALA A 17 -5.14 3.90 4.51
N ILE A 18 -4.28 4.68 3.82
CA ILE A 18 -2.95 5.05 4.31
C ILE A 18 -3.05 5.82 5.63
N GLU A 19 -3.89 6.85 5.69
CA GLU A 19 -4.07 7.66 6.91
C GLU A 19 -4.58 6.82 8.08
N ARG A 20 -5.44 5.82 7.83
CA ARG A 20 -5.89 4.91 8.89
C ARG A 20 -4.76 4.01 9.38
N VAL A 21 -3.96 3.44 8.47
CA VAL A 21 -2.81 2.59 8.81
C VAL A 21 -1.75 3.38 9.57
N LEU A 22 -1.44 4.61 9.13
CA LEU A 22 -0.50 5.51 9.82
C LEU A 22 -0.98 5.89 11.22
N ALA A 23 -2.29 5.95 11.44
CA ALA A 23 -2.90 6.14 12.76
C ALA A 23 -3.00 4.83 13.59
N GLY A 24 -2.37 3.74 13.16
CA GLY A 24 -2.38 2.45 13.86
C GLY A 24 -3.72 1.72 13.83
N ARG A 25 -4.62 2.07 12.90
CA ARG A 25 -5.97 1.47 12.80
C ARG A 25 -6.02 0.32 11.80
N SER A 26 -6.58 -0.81 12.22
CA SER A 26 -6.95 -1.91 11.31
C SER A 26 -7.89 -1.39 10.22
N THR A 27 -7.59 -1.76 8.97
CA THR A 27 -8.22 -1.17 7.79
C THR A 27 -8.45 -2.24 6.72
N LEU A 28 -9.68 -2.30 6.20
CA LEU A 28 -10.04 -3.10 5.03
C LEU A 28 -10.17 -2.16 3.83
N LEU A 29 -9.41 -2.42 2.78
CA LEU A 29 -9.48 -1.70 1.51
C LEU A 29 -9.94 -2.67 0.41
N VAL A 30 -11.11 -2.40 -0.17
CA VAL A 30 -11.64 -3.15 -1.31
C VAL A 30 -11.43 -2.30 -2.56
N GLN A 31 -10.61 -2.81 -3.48
CA GLN A 31 -10.33 -2.16 -4.75
C GLN A 31 -10.20 -3.22 -5.85
N ALA A 32 -10.55 -2.85 -7.08
CA ALA A 32 -10.34 -3.70 -8.24
C ALA A 32 -8.85 -4.01 -8.46
N THR A 33 -8.55 -5.12 -9.16
CA THR A 33 -7.19 -5.42 -9.61
C THR A 33 -6.67 -4.28 -10.50
N GLY A 34 -5.39 -3.92 -10.36
CA GLY A 34 -4.77 -2.80 -11.08
C GLY A 34 -5.10 -1.40 -10.53
N ALA A 35 -6.02 -1.28 -9.57
CA ALA A 35 -6.36 0.01 -8.95
C ALA A 35 -5.24 0.59 -8.08
N GLY A 36 -4.19 -0.18 -7.79
CA GLY A 36 -3.01 0.29 -7.05
C GLY A 36 -3.11 0.09 -5.54
N LYS A 37 -3.81 -0.97 -5.09
CA LYS A 37 -3.94 -1.32 -3.67
C LYS A 37 -2.59 -1.47 -2.94
N SER A 38 -1.52 -1.83 -3.66
CA SER A 38 -0.19 -2.02 -3.09
C SER A 38 0.36 -0.77 -2.40
N LEU A 39 0.05 0.41 -2.93
CA LEU A 39 0.47 1.69 -2.35
C LEU A 39 -0.05 1.86 -0.91
N ALA A 40 -1.21 1.27 -0.59
CA ALA A 40 -1.84 1.40 0.71
C ALA A 40 -1.06 0.73 1.85
N TYR A 41 -0.15 -0.20 1.54
CA TYR A 41 0.78 -0.78 2.53
C TYR A 41 2.24 -0.38 2.27
N GLN A 42 2.65 -0.15 1.01
CA GLN A 42 4.02 0.23 0.67
C GLN A 42 4.38 1.63 1.20
N LEU A 43 3.47 2.60 1.12
CA LEU A 43 3.77 3.94 1.61
C LEU A 43 3.87 3.96 3.15
N PRO A 44 2.93 3.36 3.92
CA PRO A 44 3.10 3.20 5.36
C PRO A 44 4.40 2.48 5.75
N ALA A 45 4.81 1.45 5.01
CA ALA A 45 6.04 0.71 5.28
C ALA A 45 7.31 1.58 5.22
N LEU A 46 7.30 2.66 4.45
CA LEU A 46 8.41 3.61 4.37
C LEU A 46 8.36 4.70 5.45
N LEU A 47 7.19 4.95 6.03
CA LEU A 47 6.94 6.07 6.95
C LEU A 47 6.94 5.63 8.41
N LEU A 48 6.50 4.40 8.70
CA LEU A 48 6.47 3.85 10.04
C LEU A 48 7.81 3.21 10.39
N PRO A 49 8.27 3.31 11.64
CA PRO A 49 9.45 2.59 12.09
C PRO A 49 9.18 1.07 12.09
N GLY A 50 10.20 0.29 11.76
CA GLY A 50 10.16 -1.18 11.81
C GLY A 50 9.95 -1.84 10.44
N LEU A 51 9.66 -3.15 10.47
CA LEU A 51 9.46 -3.97 9.28
C LEU A 51 7.96 -4.16 9.01
N THR A 52 7.52 -3.87 7.79
CA THR A 52 6.19 -4.26 7.31
C THR A 52 6.23 -5.67 6.73
N VAL A 53 5.35 -6.55 7.21
CA VAL A 53 5.19 -7.91 6.68
C VAL A 53 3.99 -7.96 5.74
N VAL A 54 4.23 -8.31 4.48
CA VAL A 54 3.18 -8.51 3.47
C VAL A 54 2.99 -10.00 3.24
N VAL A 55 1.76 -10.48 3.41
CA VAL A 55 1.41 -11.89 3.18
C VAL A 55 0.70 -12.00 1.84
N SER A 56 1.29 -12.76 0.92
CA SER A 56 0.70 -13.09 -0.38
C SER A 56 0.55 -14.61 -0.49
N PRO A 57 -0.59 -15.11 -1.02
CA PRO A 57 -0.81 -16.55 -1.15
C PRO A 57 -0.01 -17.20 -2.29
N LEU A 58 0.48 -16.42 -3.25
CA LEU A 58 1.16 -16.91 -4.45
C LEU A 58 2.54 -16.25 -4.59
N VAL A 59 3.56 -17.07 -4.86
CA VAL A 59 4.94 -16.61 -5.10
C VAL A 59 5.02 -15.71 -6.34
N SER A 60 4.29 -16.05 -7.40
CA SER A 60 4.23 -15.21 -8.62
C SER A 60 3.77 -13.78 -8.32
N LEU A 61 2.81 -13.61 -7.40
CA LEU A 61 2.36 -12.28 -6.98
C LEU A 61 3.41 -11.55 -6.12
N MET A 62 4.33 -12.27 -5.49
CA MET A 62 5.43 -11.67 -4.73
C MET A 62 6.51 -11.16 -5.68
N GLU A 63 6.87 -11.95 -6.68
CA GLU A 63 7.86 -11.59 -7.70
C GLU A 63 7.43 -10.35 -8.50
N ASP A 64 6.13 -10.20 -8.78
CA ASP A 64 5.57 -9.00 -9.43
C ASP A 64 5.70 -7.70 -8.60
N GLN A 65 6.13 -7.77 -7.33
CA GLN A 65 6.15 -6.64 -6.40
C GLN A 65 7.55 -6.31 -5.85
N VAL A 66 8.58 -7.09 -6.20
CA VAL A 66 10.00 -6.88 -5.86
C VAL A 66 10.69 -6.10 -6.97
#